data_AF-A0A5D9D673-F1
#
_entry.id   AF-A0A5D9D673-F1
#
_cell.length_a   1.000
_cell.length_b   1.000
_cell.length_c   1.000
_cell.angle_alpha   90.00
_cell.angle_beta   90.00
_cell.angle_gamma   90.00
#
_symmetry.space_group_name_H-M   'P 1'
#
loop_
_entity.id
_entity.type
_entity.pdbx_description
1 polymer ?
#
loop_
_entity_poly.entity_id
_entity_poly.type
_entity_poly.pdbx_seq_one_letter_code
_entity_poly.pdbx_strand_id
1 'polypeptide(L)'
;MGGGHVSPRSQQSNESSMSHKNVLFSSEARGNRQEAPARQIAENSATDAGVVIARLLDDDGTVGFDAAQNRYVDLLKEGIIDPTKVVRVALENAVSAASVLLFTEAAMTEIPDPNVPQLPAPTI
;
A
#
# COMPACT_ATOMS: atom_id res chain seq x y z
N MET A 1 30.46 -34.55 14.85
CA MET A 1 30.53 -33.60 13.73
C MET A 1 29.09 -33.37 13.26
N GLY A 2 28.32 -32.50 13.93
CA GLY A 2 28.35 -31.06 13.78
C GLY A 2 27.29 -30.54 12.79
N GLY A 3 26.09 -31.15 12.78
CA GLY A 3 24.98 -30.74 11.91
C GLY A 3 24.21 -29.57 12.52
N GLY A 4 24.49 -28.35 12.04
CA GLY A 4 23.84 -27.13 12.47
C GLY A 4 22.34 -27.15 12.16
N HIS A 5 21.53 -27.41 13.19
CA HIS A 5 20.10 -27.09 13.18
C HIS A 5 19.97 -25.57 13.21
N VAL A 6 19.70 -24.98 12.05
CA VAL A 6 19.38 -23.56 11.94
C VAL A 6 18.02 -23.36 12.62
N SER A 7 18.04 -22.75 13.80
CA SER A 7 16.83 -22.49 14.58
C SER A 7 15.93 -21.51 13.82
N PRO A 8 14.61 -21.76 13.70
CA PRO A 8 13.68 -20.81 13.05
C PRO A 8 13.51 -19.50 13.85
N ARG A 9 14.16 -19.38 15.02
CA ARG A 9 14.02 -18.26 15.95
C ARG A 9 14.86 -17.03 15.57
N SER A 10 15.84 -17.15 14.66
CA SER A 10 16.67 -16.03 14.21
C SER A 10 16.10 -15.27 13.00
N GLN A 11 15.09 -15.82 12.33
CA GLN A 11 14.35 -15.10 11.29
C GLN A 11 13.28 -14.18 11.90
N GLN A 12 12.67 -14.57 13.03
CA GLN A 12 11.60 -13.80 13.68
C GLN A 12 12.08 -12.50 14.36
N SER A 13 13.38 -12.38 14.65
CA SER A 13 13.92 -11.20 15.35
C SER A 13 14.23 -10.02 14.43
N ASN A 14 14.25 -10.20 13.10
CA ASN A 14 14.46 -9.09 12.16
C ASN A 14 13.15 -8.46 11.65
N GLU A 15 12.01 -9.15 11.78
CA GLU A 15 10.69 -8.62 11.41
C GLU A 15 10.14 -7.64 12.45
N SER A 16 10.65 -7.70 13.68
CA SER A 16 10.14 -6.92 14.82
C SER A 16 10.56 -5.44 14.83
N SER A 17 11.33 -4.99 13.82
CA SER A 17 11.67 -3.56 13.64
C SER A 17 11.26 -3.03 12.26
N MET A 18 10.27 -3.66 11.63
CA MET A 18 9.52 -3.08 10.52
C MET A 18 8.16 -2.66 11.05
N SER A 19 8.12 -1.57 11.82
CA SER A 19 6.87 -0.84 12.05
C SER A 19 6.46 -0.18 10.72
N HIS A 20 6.02 -0.99 9.75
CA HIS A 20 5.25 -0.52 8.59
C HIS A 20 3.89 -0.10 9.11
N LYS A 21 3.85 1.05 9.77
CA LYS A 21 2.62 1.80 9.96
C LYS A 21 2.72 2.94 8.97
N ASN A 22 1.94 2.77 7.91
CA ASN A 22 1.76 3.66 6.78
C ASN A 22 1.88 5.15 7.17
N VAL A 23 2.64 5.93 6.39
CA VAL A 23 2.20 7.13 5.61
C VAL A 23 3.40 7.89 5.05
N LEU A 24 3.46 8.14 3.74
CA LEU A 24 3.78 9.49 3.23
C LEU A 24 3.07 9.76 1.90
N PHE A 25 2.54 10.97 1.77
CA PHE A 25 2.61 11.67 0.49
C PHE A 25 2.94 13.14 0.77
N SER A 26 4.08 13.58 0.22
CA SER A 26 4.41 15.00 0.06
C SER A 26 3.42 15.62 -0.93
N SER A 27 3.04 16.86 -0.68
CA SER A 27 2.19 17.74 -1.50
C SER A 27 2.67 17.94 -2.95
N GLU A 28 3.87 17.48 -3.30
CA GLU A 28 4.45 17.63 -4.64
C GLU A 28 3.77 16.80 -5.74
N ALA A 29 2.68 16.10 -5.39
CA ALA A 29 1.82 15.43 -6.33
C ALA A 29 0.40 15.99 -6.32
N ARG A 30 0.24 17.18 -6.90
CA ARG A 30 -1.06 17.78 -7.24
C ARG A 30 -1.77 17.04 -8.39
N GLY A 31 -1.78 15.72 -8.37
CA GLY A 31 -2.45 14.87 -9.34
C GLY A 31 -3.22 13.76 -8.63
N ASN A 32 -4.48 13.56 -9.04
CA ASN A 32 -5.45 12.60 -8.48
C ASN A 32 -4.93 11.15 -8.26
N ARG A 33 -3.79 10.80 -8.87
CA ARG A 33 -3.18 9.47 -8.83
C ARG A 33 -2.71 9.04 -7.44
N GLN A 34 -2.47 9.97 -6.52
CA GLN A 34 -1.99 9.66 -5.17
C GLN A 34 -3.08 9.77 -4.10
N GLU A 35 -4.29 10.19 -4.48
CA GLU A 35 -5.43 10.23 -3.57
C GLU A 35 -5.90 8.84 -3.18
N ALA A 36 -5.90 7.87 -4.10
CA ALA A 36 -6.37 6.51 -3.81
C ALA A 36 -5.59 5.83 -2.67
N PRO A 37 -4.25 5.77 -2.68
CA PRO A 37 -3.51 5.20 -1.56
C PRO A 37 -3.65 6.02 -0.27
N ALA A 38 -3.66 7.36 -0.34
CA ALA A 38 -3.87 8.21 0.83
C ALA A 38 -5.26 8.03 1.46
N ARG A 39 -6.30 7.89 0.63
CA ARG A 39 -7.69 7.61 1.03
C ARG A 39 -7.79 6.28 1.74
N GLN A 40 -7.21 5.23 1.14
CA GLN A 40 -7.22 3.89 1.72
C GLN A 40 -6.56 3.87 3.10
N ILE A 41 -5.45 4.60 3.27
CA ILE A 41 -4.76 4.72 4.54
C ILE A 41 -5.64 5.44 5.57
N ALA A 42 -6.26 6.56 5.22
CA ALA A 42 -7.14 7.31 6.12
C ALA A 42 -8.36 6.48 6.55
N GLU A 43 -8.99 5.76 5.61
CA GLU A 43 -10.09 4.84 5.87
C GLU A 43 -9.67 3.71 6.82
N ASN A 44 -8.50 3.11 6.61
CA ASN A 44 -7.95 2.09 7.49
C ASN A 44 -7.64 2.63 8.90
N SER A 45 -7.42 3.93 9.04
CA SER A 45 -7.22 4.63 10.31
C SER A 45 -8.50 5.20 10.93
N ALA A 46 -9.67 4.78 10.43
CA ALA A 46 -10.99 5.24 10.90
C ALA A 46 -11.14 6.77 10.89
N THR A 47 -10.45 7.45 9.97
CA THR A 47 -10.51 8.90 9.79
C THR A 47 -11.20 9.21 8.46
N ASP A 48 -11.93 10.32 8.40
CA ASP A 48 -12.56 10.76 7.15
C ASP A 48 -11.49 11.09 6.09
N ALA A 49 -11.44 10.28 5.04
CA ALA A 49 -10.44 10.42 4.01
C ALA A 49 -10.60 11.69 3.16
N GLY A 50 -11.82 12.22 3.04
CA GLY A 50 -12.07 13.48 2.34
C GLY A 50 -11.43 14.65 3.07
N VAL A 51 -11.58 14.70 4.40
CA VAL A 51 -10.94 15.71 5.25
C VAL A 51 -9.42 15.60 5.22
N VAL A 52 -8.88 14.38 5.29
CA VAL A 52 -7.44 14.14 5.23
C VAL A 52 -6.87 14.58 3.88
N ILE A 53 -7.48 14.16 2.76
CA ILE A 53 -7.01 14.53 1.42
C ILE A 53 -7.10 16.04 1.20
N ALA A 54 -8.23 16.67 1.54
CA ALA A 54 -8.38 18.11 1.39
C ALA A 54 -7.29 18.87 2.16
N ARG A 55 -6.98 18.44 3.38
CA ARG A 55 -5.93 19.07 4.19
C ARG A 55 -4.52 18.85 3.62
N LEU A 56 -4.25 17.68 3.07
CA LEU A 56 -2.97 17.36 2.43
C LEU A 56 -2.77 18.09 1.09
N LEU A 57 -3.86 18.41 0.37
CA LEU A 57 -3.81 19.18 -0.87
C LEU A 57 -3.63 20.69 -0.64
N ASP A 58 -4.07 21.20 0.52
CA ASP A 58 -3.95 22.61 0.91
C ASP A 58 -2.55 22.98 1.46
N ASP A 59 -1.74 21.99 1.85
CA ASP A 59 -0.39 22.20 2.41
C ASP A 59 0.66 21.98 1.32
N ASP A 60 1.67 22.83 1.22
CA ASP A 60 2.69 22.82 0.14
C ASP A 60 4.03 22.24 0.60
N GLY A 61 4.04 21.46 1.69
CA GLY A 61 5.28 21.06 2.34
C GLY A 61 5.39 19.60 2.76
N THR A 62 6.20 19.41 3.80
CA THR A 62 6.56 18.13 4.41
C THR A 62 5.52 17.64 5.42
N VAL A 63 4.44 18.41 5.60
CA VAL A 63 3.34 18.08 6.48
C VAL A 63 2.52 16.97 5.85
N GLY A 64 2.35 15.88 6.59
CA GLY A 64 1.52 14.75 6.21
C GLY A 64 0.68 14.25 7.36
N PHE A 65 -0.03 13.15 7.15
CA PHE A 65 -0.94 12.57 8.14
C PHE A 65 -0.35 11.31 8.76
N ASP A 66 0.01 11.33 10.04
CA ASP A 66 0.41 10.13 10.77
C ASP A 66 -0.84 9.30 11.11
N ALA A 67 -1.04 8.22 10.35
CA ALA A 67 -2.16 7.30 10.44
C ALA A 67 -2.14 6.43 11.71
N ALA A 68 -1.00 6.32 12.39
CA ALA A 68 -0.89 5.56 13.63
C ALA A 68 -1.36 6.38 14.85
N GLN A 69 -1.20 7.70 14.78
CA GLN A 69 -1.52 8.64 15.84
C GLN A 69 -2.70 9.57 15.50
N ASN A 70 -3.22 9.50 14.26
CA ASN A 70 -4.28 10.35 13.70
C ASN A 70 -3.99 11.86 13.83
N ARG A 71 -2.78 12.28 13.47
CA ARG A 71 -2.32 13.67 13.61
C ARG A 71 -1.56 14.14 12.37
N TYR A 72 -1.60 15.45 12.10
CA TYR A 72 -0.77 16.05 11.06
C TYR A 72 0.60 16.39 11.61
N VAL A 73 1.66 15.91 10.96
CA VAL A 73 3.05 16.05 11.42
C VAL A 73 3.97 16.33 10.25
N ASP A 74 5.13 16.90 10.54
CA ASP A 74 6.23 16.97 9.59
C ASP A 74 6.84 15.56 9.42
N LEU A 75 6.52 14.91 8.31
CA LEU A 75 6.87 13.51 8.05
C LEU A 75 8.38 13.28 8.06
N LEU A 76 9.16 14.26 7.59
CA LEU A 76 10.61 14.21 7.58
C LEU A 76 11.19 14.25 9.00
N LYS A 77 10.63 15.07 9.89
CA LYS A 77 11.08 15.16 11.29
C LYS A 77 10.71 13.92 12.10
N GLU A 78 9.53 13.36 11.86
CA GLU A 78 9.08 12.13 12.53
C GLU A 78 9.73 10.87 11.95
N GLY A 79 10.51 11.00 10.86
CA GLY A 79 11.24 9.88 10.24
C GLY A 79 10.33 8.90 9.50
N ILE A 80 9.09 9.30 9.24
CA ILE A 80 8.16 8.55 8.43
C ILE A 80 8.53 8.90 6.98
N ILE A 81 9.38 8.10 6.33
CA ILE A 81 9.88 8.33 4.95
C ILE A 81 9.75 7.07 4.08
N ASP A 82 9.25 7.23 2.86
CA ASP A 82 9.02 6.17 1.89
C ASP A 82 10.22 6.15 0.95
N PRO A 83 10.94 5.02 0.83
CA PRO A 83 12.06 4.95 -0.08
C PRO A 83 11.62 5.25 -1.51
N THR A 84 12.29 6.18 -2.18
CA THR A 84 11.94 6.61 -3.55
C THR A 84 11.82 5.45 -4.54
N LYS A 85 12.61 4.38 -4.36
CA LYS A 85 12.54 3.17 -5.16
C LYS A 85 11.19 2.44 -5.01
N VAL A 86 10.64 2.38 -3.80
CA VAL A 86 9.39 1.67 -3.52
C VAL A 86 8.22 2.36 -4.21
N VAL A 87 8.10 3.68 -4.04
CA VAL A 87 7.02 4.48 -4.65
C VAL A 87 7.09 4.39 -6.19
N ARG A 88 8.30 4.49 -6.76
CA ARG A 88 8.49 4.38 -8.20
C ARG A 88 8.08 3.01 -8.75
N VAL A 89 8.60 1.93 -8.16
CA VAL A 89 8.32 0.57 -8.62
C VAL A 89 6.84 0.23 -8.46
N ALA A 90 6.21 0.66 -7.37
CA ALA A 90 4.77 0.47 -7.18
C ALA A 90 3.95 1.12 -8.30
N LEU A 91 4.28 2.37 -8.67
CA LEU A 91 3.59 3.08 -9.73
C LEU A 91 3.84 2.45 -11.11
N GLU A 92 5.09 2.08 -11.41
CA GLU A 92 5.45 1.42 -12.67
C GLU A 92 4.69 0.10 -12.86
N ASN A 93 4.59 -0.71 -11.79
CA ASN A 93 3.83 -1.95 -11.81
C ASN A 93 2.32 -1.71 -11.99
N ALA A 94 1.75 -0.71 -11.30
CA ALA A 94 0.35 -0.35 -11.44
C ALA A 94 0.00 0.09 -12.87
N VAL A 95 0.84 0.95 -13.46
CA VAL A 95 0.68 1.40 -14.85
C VAL A 95 0.84 0.23 -15.82
N SER A 96 1.80 -0.67 -15.60
CA SER A 96 2.01 -1.86 -16.44
C SER A 96 0.77 -2.76 -16.47
N ALA A 97 0.22 -3.11 -15.30
CA ALA A 97 -0.99 -3.94 -15.21
C ALA A 97 -2.22 -3.25 -15.83
N ALA A 98 -2.42 -1.96 -15.55
CA ALA A 98 -3.53 -1.19 -16.12
C ALA A 98 -3.43 -1.08 -17.64
N SER A 99 -2.23 -0.92 -18.18
CA SER A 99 -2.00 -0.83 -19.63
C SER A 99 -2.40 -2.12 -20.34
N VAL A 100 -2.05 -3.28 -19.78
CA VAL A 100 -2.45 -4.58 -20.34
C VAL A 100 -3.98 -4.69 -20.36
N LEU A 101 -4.64 -4.38 -19.24
CA LEU A 101 -6.10 -4.45 -19.16
C LEU A 101 -6.81 -3.48 -20.12
N LEU A 102 -6.28 -2.26 -20.29
CA LEU A 102 -6.90 -1.24 -21.13
C LEU A 102 -6.84 -1.57 -22.63
N PHE A 103 -5.77 -2.21 -23.09
CA PHE A 103 -5.61 -2.62 -24.49
C PHE A 103 -6.12 -4.04 -24.79
N THR A 104 -6.56 -4.77 -23.77
CA THR A 104 -7.11 -6.12 -23.97
C THR A 104 -8.55 -6.02 -24.47
N GLU A 105 -8.74 -6.26 -25.77
CA GLU A 105 -10.07 -6.21 -26.42
C GLU A 105 -10.92 -7.47 -26.14
N ALA A 106 -10.28 -8.61 -25.84
CA ALA A 106 -10.97 -9.86 -25.55
C ALA A 106 -10.16 -10.75 -24.60
N ALA A 107 -10.86 -11.46 -23.71
CA ALA A 107 -10.31 -12.51 -22.86
C ALA A 107 -11.07 -13.82 -23.12
N MET A 108 -10.36 -14.92 -23.35
CA MET A 108 -10.95 -16.25 -23.44
C MET A 108 -10.91 -16.93 -22.08
N THR A 109 -12.03 -17.54 -21.68
CA THR A 109 -12.16 -18.32 -20.46
C THR A 109 -12.63 -19.74 -20.78
N GLU A 110 -12.21 -20.71 -19.97
CA GLU A 110 -12.75 -22.08 -20.08
C GLU A 110 -14.22 -22.12 -19.67
N ILE A 111 -14.99 -23.03 -20.27
CA ILE A 111 -16.38 -23.28 -19.88
C ILE A 111 -16.34 -23.99 -18.51
N PRO A 112 -17.07 -23.50 -17.49
CA PRO A 112 -17.11 -24.15 -16.19
C PRO A 112 -17.55 -25.62 -16.33
N ASP A 113 -16.70 -26.55 -15.89
CA ASP A 113 -17.04 -27.98 -15.87
C ASP A 113 -17.99 -28.26 -14.69
N PRO A 114 -19.20 -28.78 -14.94
CA PRO A 114 -20.16 -29.09 -13.87
C PRO A 114 -19.67 -30.18 -12.91
N ASN A 115 -18.65 -30.95 -13.27
CA ASN A 115 -18.09 -32.03 -12.46
C ASN A 115 -16.85 -31.62 -11.65
N VAL A 116 -16.34 -30.41 -11.84
CA VAL A 116 -15.25 -29.88 -11.00
C VAL A 116 -15.90 -29.28 -9.75
N PRO A 117 -15.55 -29.75 -8.54
CA PRO A 117 -16.00 -29.12 -7.32
C PRO A 117 -15.61 -27.64 -7.36
N GLN A 118 -16.61 -26.77 -7.46
CA GLN A 118 -16.37 -25.34 -7.35
C GLN A 118 -15.74 -25.11 -5.98
N LEU A 119 -14.57 -24.47 -5.97
CA LEU A 119 -13.94 -24.04 -4.73
C LEU A 119 -15.02 -23.29 -3.93
N PRO A 120 -15.24 -23.66 -2.65
CA PRO A 120 -16.22 -22.96 -1.84
C PRO A 120 -15.89 -21.48 -1.89
N ALA A 121 -16.91 -20.66 -2.19
CA ALA A 121 -16.75 -19.22 -2.16
C ALA A 121 -16.08 -18.83 -0.83
N PRO A 122 -15.06 -17.95 -0.85
CA PRO A 122 -14.39 -17.55 0.38
C PRO A 122 -15.45 -17.04 1.34
N THR A 123 -15.57 -17.69 2.50
CA THR A 123 -16.44 -17.23 3.58
C THR A 123 -15.91 -15.88 4.03
N ILE A 124 -16.68 -14.82 3.79
CA ILE A 124 -16.45 -13.48 4.35
C ILE A 124 -16.57 -13.54 5.87
#